data_AF-A0A961XPS5-F1
#
_entry.id   AF-A0A961XPS5-F1
#
_cell.length_a   1.000
_cell.length_b   1.000
_cell.length_c   1.000
_cell.angle_alpha   90.00
_cell.angle_beta   90.00
_cell.angle_gamma   90.00
#
_symmetry.space_group_name_H-M   'P 1'
#
loop_
_entity.id
_entity.type
_entity.pdbx_description
1 polymer ?
#
loop_
_entity_poly.entity_id
_entity_poly.type
_entity_poly.pdbx_seq_one_letter_code
_entity_poly.pdbx_strand_id
1 'polypeptide(L)'
;FSDEHGRISSLVLANGEMLKADTFVLAAGAVQTAALLLGSANDRNPNGLANGSDQVGRNFMNHNCSAVMALHPLRLNPSVYQKTLMLNDFYLSGGPNGEPLGNVQMLGKISGTILKSASGLPGFLCNWIARRSLDIYAMSEDLPHPESRVTLRNGQIVLDWKRSNWDAHLALVRRLKSILRKAGYPIVLSRPFDRSTPSHQCGTARMGNDASTSVVDTFCRSHDHPNLFITDASVLPTSAAVNPALTIAALALRAAKHIRQTDLAKPQ
;
A
#
# COMPACT_ATOMS: atom_id res chain seq x y z
N PHE A 1 -17.33 -12.84 16.04
CA PHE A 1 -18.21 -12.30 17.10
C PHE A 1 -17.40 -11.91 18.32
N SER A 2 -17.88 -11.00 19.19
CA SER A 2 -17.21 -10.68 20.45
C SER A 2 -18.02 -11.13 21.67
N ASP A 3 -17.35 -11.67 22.70
CA ASP A 3 -17.95 -12.01 23.98
C ASP A 3 -18.17 -10.77 24.87
N GLU A 4 -18.65 -11.00 26.10
CA GLU A 4 -19.01 -9.93 27.05
C GLU A 4 -17.80 -9.16 27.58
N HIS A 5 -16.60 -9.71 27.42
CA HIS A 5 -15.31 -9.09 27.78
C HIS A 5 -14.66 -8.42 26.57
N GLY A 6 -15.40 -8.29 25.46
CA GLY A 6 -14.88 -7.71 24.22
C GLY A 6 -13.90 -8.61 23.47
N ARG A 7 -13.77 -9.89 23.81
CA ARG A 7 -12.86 -10.82 23.11
C ARG A 7 -13.52 -11.43 21.90
N ILE A 8 -12.79 -11.63 20.82
CA ILE A 8 -13.27 -12.40 19.68
C ILE A 8 -13.48 -13.86 20.08
N SER A 9 -14.69 -14.39 19.87
CA SER A 9 -15.08 -15.73 20.31
C SER A 9 -14.95 -16.80 19.21
N SER A 10 -15.17 -16.41 17.95
CA SER A 10 -15.05 -17.31 16.81
C SER A 10 -14.90 -16.56 15.48
N LEU A 11 -14.30 -17.27 14.52
CA LEU A 11 -14.28 -16.96 13.10
C LEU A 11 -15.28 -17.86 12.37
N VAL A 12 -16.09 -17.31 11.48
CA VAL A 12 -17.03 -18.06 10.64
C VAL A 12 -16.47 -18.18 9.24
N LEU A 13 -16.37 -19.39 8.73
CA LEU A 13 -15.94 -19.68 7.36
C LEU A 13 -17.11 -19.61 6.38
N ALA A 14 -16.81 -19.54 5.07
CA ALA A 14 -17.84 -19.44 4.03
C ALA A 14 -18.79 -20.66 3.97
N ASN A 15 -18.34 -21.83 4.43
CA ASN A 15 -19.15 -23.05 4.55
C ASN A 15 -20.03 -23.07 5.83
N GLY A 16 -20.00 -22.00 6.64
CA GLY A 16 -20.72 -21.90 7.92
C GLY A 16 -19.99 -22.50 9.12
N GLU A 17 -18.82 -23.12 8.93
CA GLU A 17 -18.01 -23.67 10.00
C GLU A 17 -17.49 -22.58 10.93
N MET A 18 -17.44 -22.86 12.24
CA MET A 18 -16.93 -21.94 13.25
C MET A 18 -15.61 -22.44 13.83
N LEU A 19 -14.57 -21.62 13.70
CA LEU A 19 -13.28 -21.86 14.34
C LEU A 19 -13.16 -21.02 15.61
N LYS A 20 -12.71 -21.65 16.69
CA LYS A 20 -12.41 -21.00 17.98
C LYS A 20 -10.91 -20.95 18.18
N ALA A 21 -10.44 -19.85 18.76
CA ALA A 21 -9.05 -19.67 19.14
C ALA A 21 -8.97 -18.68 20.31
N ASP A 22 -7.91 -18.78 21.11
CA ASP A 22 -7.67 -17.82 22.19
C ASP A 22 -7.18 -16.47 21.65
N THR A 23 -6.50 -16.48 20.50
CA THR A 23 -5.95 -15.30 19.82
C THR A 23 -6.22 -15.37 18.31
N PHE A 24 -6.61 -14.25 17.73
CA PHE A 24 -6.87 -14.10 16.29
C PHE A 24 -5.87 -13.09 15.70
N VAL A 25 -5.29 -13.43 14.55
CA VAL A 25 -4.39 -12.54 13.81
C VAL A 25 -4.93 -12.38 12.39
N LEU A 26 -5.23 -11.13 12.01
CA LEU A 26 -5.73 -10.78 10.70
C LEU A 26 -4.60 -10.25 9.82
N ALA A 27 -4.45 -10.86 8.64
CA ALA A 27 -3.44 -10.50 7.65
C ALA A 27 -3.98 -10.65 6.21
N ALA A 28 -5.21 -10.17 5.98
CA ALA A 28 -5.92 -10.35 4.70
C ALA A 28 -5.51 -9.30 3.64
N GLY A 29 -4.72 -8.29 4.02
CA GLY A 29 -4.36 -7.15 3.20
C GLY A 29 -5.35 -5.99 3.38
N ALA A 30 -4.92 -4.77 3.07
CA ALA A 30 -5.59 -3.55 3.51
C ALA A 30 -7.11 -3.51 3.24
N VAL A 31 -7.52 -3.80 2.01
CA VAL A 31 -8.94 -3.76 1.64
C VAL A 31 -9.74 -4.88 2.28
N GLN A 32 -9.22 -6.11 2.27
CA GLN A 32 -9.94 -7.27 2.77
C GLN A 32 -10.01 -7.29 4.30
N THR A 33 -8.98 -6.82 4.98
CA THR A 33 -8.99 -6.62 6.44
C THR A 33 -10.10 -5.66 6.86
N ALA A 34 -10.22 -4.52 6.19
CA ALA A 34 -11.30 -3.58 6.46
C ALA A 34 -12.68 -4.17 6.14
N ALA A 35 -12.82 -4.83 4.98
CA ALA A 35 -14.07 -5.46 4.58
C ALA A 35 -14.51 -6.53 5.58
N LEU A 36 -13.59 -7.38 6.05
CA LEU A 36 -13.90 -8.42 7.03
C LEU A 36 -14.36 -7.84 8.37
N LEU A 37 -13.65 -6.82 8.87
CA LEU A 37 -14.00 -6.15 10.13
C LEU A 37 -15.37 -5.46 10.05
N LEU A 38 -15.62 -4.68 8.99
CA LEU A 38 -16.91 -4.02 8.74
C LEU A 38 -18.04 -5.04 8.55
N GLY A 39 -17.78 -6.14 7.83
CA GLY A 39 -18.74 -7.21 7.59
C GLY A 39 -19.04 -8.07 8.82
N SER A 40 -18.27 -7.90 9.91
CA SER A 40 -18.45 -8.63 11.16
C SER A 40 -19.31 -7.87 12.18
N ALA A 41 -20.13 -6.92 11.72
CA ALA A 41 -21.05 -6.17 12.56
C ALA A 41 -22.03 -7.11 13.31
N ASN A 42 -22.34 -6.74 14.55
CA ASN A 42 -23.25 -7.48 15.44
C ASN A 42 -23.84 -6.52 16.48
N ASP A 43 -24.75 -7.00 17.33
CA ASP A 43 -25.45 -6.16 18.32
C ASP A 43 -24.52 -5.35 19.25
N ARG A 44 -23.34 -5.88 19.56
CA ARG A 44 -22.33 -5.18 20.39
C ARG A 44 -21.41 -4.27 19.58
N ASN A 45 -21.25 -4.55 18.29
CA ASN A 45 -20.37 -3.83 17.38
C ASN A 45 -21.15 -3.45 16.11
N PRO A 46 -22.15 -2.55 16.21
CA PRO A 46 -23.09 -2.29 15.12
C PRO A 46 -22.41 -1.73 13.86
N ASN A 47 -21.23 -1.13 14.02
CA ASN A 47 -20.45 -0.53 12.94
C ASN A 47 -19.31 -1.46 12.44
N GLY A 48 -19.29 -2.73 12.84
CA GLY A 48 -18.20 -3.67 12.55
C GLY A 48 -17.24 -3.87 13.74
N LEU A 49 -16.52 -4.99 13.74
CA LEU A 49 -15.52 -5.30 14.77
C LEU A 49 -14.33 -4.33 14.69
N ALA A 50 -13.72 -4.04 15.85
CA ALA A 50 -12.59 -3.12 15.99
C ALA A 50 -12.85 -1.70 15.44
N ASN A 51 -14.12 -1.32 15.29
CA ASN A 51 -14.52 -0.05 14.68
C ASN A 51 -15.19 0.91 15.68
N GLY A 52 -14.88 0.81 16.97
CA GLY A 52 -15.33 1.76 18.00
C GLY A 52 -14.88 3.20 17.72
N SER A 53 -13.75 3.37 17.03
CA SER A 53 -13.18 4.65 16.61
C SER A 53 -13.67 5.19 15.26
N ASP A 54 -14.54 4.43 14.56
CA ASP A 54 -14.91 4.67 13.17
C ASP A 54 -13.70 4.76 12.20
N GLN A 55 -12.53 4.23 12.58
CA GLN A 55 -11.33 4.27 11.71
C GLN A 55 -11.21 3.08 10.76
N VAL A 56 -11.95 1.98 10.96
CA VAL A 56 -11.89 0.84 10.05
C VAL A 56 -12.37 1.26 8.66
N GLY A 57 -11.55 0.92 7.67
CA GLY A 57 -11.70 1.28 6.28
C GLY A 57 -11.24 2.69 5.94
N ARG A 58 -11.15 3.64 6.88
CA ARG A 58 -10.75 5.04 6.60
C ARG A 58 -9.27 5.14 6.28
N ASN A 59 -8.86 6.30 5.78
CA ASN A 59 -7.45 6.61 5.52
C ASN A 59 -6.81 5.64 4.51
N PHE A 60 -7.61 5.08 3.60
CA PHE A 60 -7.08 4.27 2.52
C PHE A 60 -6.07 5.11 1.74
N MET A 61 -4.85 4.59 1.67
CA MET A 61 -3.77 5.17 0.89
C MET A 61 -3.32 4.17 -0.17
N ASN A 62 -2.87 4.71 -1.30
CA ASN A 62 -2.14 3.95 -2.30
C ASN A 62 -1.12 4.87 -2.96
N HIS A 63 0.10 4.40 -3.14
CA HIS A 63 1.18 5.20 -3.71
C HIS A 63 0.80 5.88 -5.04
N ASN A 64 1.27 7.11 -5.20
CA ASN A 64 1.25 7.82 -6.46
C ASN A 64 2.41 7.30 -7.33
N CYS A 65 2.08 6.74 -8.49
CA CYS A 65 3.05 5.98 -9.29
C CYS A 65 3.10 6.45 -10.75
N SER A 66 4.29 6.44 -11.33
CA SER A 66 4.48 6.65 -12.77
C SER A 66 5.61 5.79 -13.31
N ALA A 67 5.36 5.18 -14.47
CA ALA A 67 6.44 4.67 -15.30
C ALA A 67 7.10 5.85 -16.03
N VAL A 68 8.42 5.92 -15.98
CA VAL A 68 9.25 6.87 -16.71
C VAL A 68 10.17 6.08 -17.61
N MET A 69 10.11 6.33 -18.91
CA MET A 69 10.88 5.63 -19.92
C MET A 69 11.85 6.61 -20.57
N ALA A 70 13.15 6.38 -20.38
CA ALA A 70 14.20 7.15 -21.02
C ALA A 70 14.76 6.35 -22.21
N LEU A 71 14.90 6.98 -23.38
CA LEU A 71 15.26 6.33 -24.63
C LEU A 71 16.40 7.09 -25.30
N HIS A 72 17.41 6.34 -25.73
CA HIS A 72 18.45 6.83 -26.62
C HIS A 72 18.40 6.03 -27.95
N PRO A 73 18.07 6.67 -29.09
CA PRO A 73 17.85 5.98 -30.37
C PRO A 73 19.03 5.09 -30.85
N LEU A 74 20.25 5.50 -30.53
CA LEU A 74 21.47 4.80 -30.97
C LEU A 74 22.09 3.87 -29.91
N ARG A 75 21.57 3.84 -28.67
CA ARG A 75 22.19 3.07 -27.58
C ARG A 75 21.32 1.87 -27.24
N LEU A 76 21.88 0.68 -27.40
CA LEU A 76 21.23 -0.54 -26.94
C LEU A 76 21.31 -0.65 -25.42
N ASN A 77 20.25 -1.17 -24.83
CA ASN A 77 20.21 -1.58 -23.43
C ASN A 77 20.14 -3.12 -23.39
N PRO A 78 21.27 -3.82 -23.15
CA PRO A 78 21.32 -5.28 -23.11
C PRO A 78 20.85 -5.85 -21.77
N SER A 79 20.45 -5.03 -20.79
CA SER A 79 20.04 -5.50 -19.47
C SER A 79 18.82 -6.40 -19.54
N VAL A 80 18.96 -7.62 -19.04
CA VAL A 80 17.87 -8.58 -18.84
C VAL A 80 17.17 -8.33 -17.51
N TYR A 81 17.94 -8.15 -16.44
CA TYR A 81 17.46 -7.81 -15.09
C TYR A 81 17.83 -6.38 -14.72
N GLN A 82 16.89 -5.46 -14.91
CA GLN A 82 17.15 -4.03 -14.76
C GLN A 82 16.80 -3.48 -13.37
N LYS A 83 16.06 -4.23 -12.56
CA LYS A 83 15.56 -3.77 -11.25
C LYS A 83 16.64 -3.85 -10.16
N THR A 84 17.68 -3.01 -10.27
CA THR A 84 18.87 -3.06 -9.39
C THR A 84 19.22 -1.72 -8.73
N LEU A 85 18.62 -0.61 -9.17
CA LEU A 85 18.92 0.73 -8.64
C LEU A 85 17.69 1.39 -8.03
N MET A 86 17.92 2.12 -6.95
CA MET A 86 16.94 2.89 -6.21
C MET A 86 17.60 4.16 -5.65
N LEU A 87 16.88 5.28 -5.66
CA LEU A 87 17.32 6.61 -5.25
C LEU A 87 16.26 7.23 -4.33
N ASN A 88 16.66 7.60 -3.12
CA ASN A 88 15.81 8.26 -2.12
C ASN A 88 16.14 9.75 -1.93
N ASP A 89 17.11 10.27 -2.66
CA ASP A 89 17.66 11.63 -2.47
C ASP A 89 16.61 12.74 -2.60
N PHE A 90 15.51 12.44 -3.28
CA PHE A 90 14.40 13.35 -3.49
C PHE A 90 13.44 13.42 -2.31
N TYR A 91 13.45 12.42 -1.41
CA TYR A 91 12.44 12.26 -0.38
C TYR A 91 12.37 13.46 0.54
N LEU A 92 13.51 13.96 1.03
CA LEU A 92 13.57 15.16 1.87
C LEU A 92 13.91 16.44 1.09
N SER A 93 14.13 16.35 -0.22
CA SER A 93 14.56 17.49 -1.05
C SER A 93 13.45 18.11 -1.93
N GLY A 94 12.20 18.03 -1.45
CA GLY A 94 11.18 19.07 -1.57
C GLY A 94 10.11 18.92 -2.67
N GLY A 95 8.88 19.39 -2.41
CA GLY A 95 7.86 19.84 -3.37
C GLY A 95 7.81 21.38 -3.46
N PRO A 96 6.84 21.99 -4.18
CA PRO A 96 6.70 23.45 -4.27
C PRO A 96 6.68 24.17 -2.91
N ASN A 97 6.25 23.48 -1.84
CA ASN A 97 6.19 24.01 -0.48
C ASN A 97 7.02 23.18 0.52
N GLY A 98 8.01 22.41 0.06
CA GLY A 98 8.88 21.60 0.92
C GLY A 98 8.35 20.20 1.25
N GLU A 99 7.31 19.73 0.54
CA GLU A 99 6.74 18.40 0.75
C GLU A 99 7.72 17.26 0.42
N PRO A 100 7.57 16.06 1.01
CA PRO A 100 8.33 14.90 0.59
C PRO A 100 8.01 14.52 -0.85
N LEU A 101 9.05 14.42 -1.67
CA LEU A 101 8.88 14.28 -3.12
C LEU A 101 8.67 12.82 -3.51
N GLY A 102 9.50 11.92 -2.98
CA GLY A 102 9.35 10.47 -3.11
C GLY A 102 10.63 9.71 -3.45
N ASN A 103 10.44 8.50 -3.97
CA ASN A 103 11.47 7.56 -4.36
C ASN A 103 11.48 7.35 -5.88
N VAL A 104 12.67 7.07 -6.42
CA VAL A 104 12.84 6.57 -7.77
C VAL A 104 13.52 5.22 -7.72
N GLN A 105 12.97 4.22 -8.40
CA GLN A 105 13.60 2.91 -8.55
C GLN A 105 13.47 2.40 -9.96
N MET A 106 14.26 1.41 -10.33
CA MET A 106 14.14 0.79 -11.63
C MET A 106 12.84 -0.02 -11.74
N LEU A 107 12.20 0.02 -12.91
CA LEU A 107 11.11 -0.90 -13.26
C LEU A 107 11.70 -2.19 -13.85
N GLY A 108 10.92 -3.27 -13.83
CA GLY A 108 11.20 -4.41 -14.69
C GLY A 108 11.29 -3.98 -16.17
N LYS A 109 12.09 -4.71 -16.97
CA LYS A 109 12.31 -4.35 -18.37
C LYS A 109 10.97 -4.36 -19.12
N ILE A 110 10.62 -3.22 -19.71
CA ILE A 110 9.42 -3.13 -20.56
C ILE A 110 9.72 -3.84 -21.86
N SER A 111 9.00 -4.93 -22.13
CA SER A 111 9.10 -5.66 -23.39
C SER A 111 8.31 -4.97 -24.50
N GLY A 112 8.63 -5.27 -25.76
CA GLY A 112 7.85 -4.75 -26.89
C GLY A 112 6.40 -5.21 -26.86
N THR A 113 6.11 -6.40 -26.31
CA THR A 113 4.74 -6.89 -26.11
C THR A 113 3.96 -6.03 -25.11
N ILE A 114 4.56 -5.70 -23.96
CA ILE A 114 3.96 -4.80 -22.96
C ILE A 114 3.73 -3.42 -23.56
N LEU A 115 4.71 -2.90 -24.32
CA LEU A 115 4.58 -1.58 -24.93
C LEU A 115 3.50 -1.58 -26.02
N LYS A 116 3.38 -2.63 -26.82
CA LYS A 116 2.34 -2.78 -27.86
C LYS A 116 0.95 -2.77 -27.25
N SER A 117 0.71 -3.55 -26.19
CA SER A 117 -0.60 -3.57 -25.52
C SER A 117 -0.96 -2.22 -24.89
N ALA A 118 0.04 -1.47 -24.43
CA ALA A 118 -0.16 -0.18 -23.78
C ALA A 118 -0.26 1.03 -24.72
N SER A 119 0.23 0.95 -25.97
CA SER A 119 0.40 2.10 -26.88
C SER A 119 -0.28 1.98 -28.25
N GLY A 120 -0.67 0.78 -28.68
CA GLY A 120 -1.22 0.56 -30.03
C GLY A 120 -0.19 0.67 -31.17
N LEU A 121 1.09 0.90 -30.86
CA LEU A 121 2.15 1.01 -31.86
C LEU A 121 2.48 -0.35 -32.53
N PRO A 122 3.00 -0.35 -33.78
CA PRO A 122 3.45 -1.56 -34.44
C PRO A 122 4.52 -2.32 -33.63
N GLY A 123 4.44 -3.65 -33.65
CA GLY A 123 5.30 -4.50 -32.81
C GLY A 123 6.81 -4.33 -33.07
N PHE A 124 7.23 -4.12 -34.32
CA PHE A 124 8.64 -3.90 -34.64
C PHE A 124 9.18 -2.61 -33.98
N LEU A 125 8.38 -1.55 -33.95
CA LEU A 125 8.74 -0.28 -33.31
C LEU A 125 8.78 -0.44 -31.79
N CYS A 126 7.78 -1.13 -31.21
CA CYS A 126 7.79 -1.43 -29.78
C CYS A 126 9.01 -2.24 -29.34
N ASN A 127 9.40 -3.26 -30.12
CA ASN A 127 10.61 -4.04 -29.89
C ASN A 127 11.87 -3.18 -30.01
N TRP A 128 11.91 -2.29 -31.01
CA TRP A 128 13.04 -1.38 -31.20
C TRP A 128 13.21 -0.41 -30.02
N ILE A 129 12.11 0.14 -29.51
CA ILE A 129 12.08 1.02 -28.31
C ILE A 129 12.50 0.23 -27.08
N ALA A 130 11.88 -0.93 -26.84
CA ALA A 130 12.15 -1.77 -25.68
C ALA A 130 13.63 -2.13 -25.53
N ARG A 131 14.34 -2.42 -26.65
CA ARG A 131 15.78 -2.75 -26.64
C ARG A 131 16.71 -1.56 -26.36
N ARG A 132 16.16 -0.34 -26.21
CA ARG A 132 16.91 0.91 -26.04
C ARG A 132 16.43 1.76 -24.88
N SER A 133 15.34 1.34 -24.22
CA SER A 133 14.77 2.07 -23.10
C SER A 133 15.43 1.72 -21.77
N LEU A 134 15.61 2.74 -20.94
CA LEU A 134 15.78 2.63 -19.50
C LEU A 134 14.41 2.87 -18.87
N ASP A 135 13.97 1.92 -18.06
CA ASP A 135 12.60 1.85 -17.54
C ASP A 135 12.66 2.09 -16.02
N ILE A 136 12.04 3.18 -15.58
CA ILE A 136 12.12 3.71 -14.23
C ILE A 136 10.71 3.84 -13.65
N TYR A 137 10.60 3.62 -12.36
CA TYR A 137 9.41 3.76 -11.55
C TYR A 137 9.60 4.91 -10.57
N ALA A 138 8.80 5.96 -10.74
CA ALA A 138 8.71 7.06 -9.78
C ALA A 138 7.53 6.79 -8.84
N MET A 139 7.75 6.93 -7.54
CA MET A 139 6.79 6.64 -6.50
C MET A 139 6.82 7.74 -5.44
N SER A 140 5.65 8.25 -5.05
CA SER A 140 5.52 9.24 -3.99
C SER A 140 4.36 8.89 -3.07
N GLU A 141 4.32 9.55 -1.92
CA GLU A 141 3.30 9.28 -0.90
C GLU A 141 1.91 9.65 -1.42
N ASP A 142 0.94 8.86 -0.97
CA ASP A 142 -0.44 9.29 -0.85
C ASP A 142 -0.74 9.41 0.64
N LEU A 143 -1.12 10.60 1.06
CA LEU A 143 -1.36 10.97 2.44
C LEU A 143 -2.71 10.43 2.93
N PRO A 144 -2.85 10.14 4.23
CA PRO A 144 -4.10 9.64 4.78
C PRO A 144 -5.19 10.70 4.67
N HIS A 145 -6.35 10.31 4.13
CA HIS A 145 -7.54 11.14 4.08
C HIS A 145 -8.71 10.39 4.72
N PRO A 146 -9.42 10.96 5.71
CA PRO A 146 -10.50 10.26 6.42
C PRO A 146 -11.63 9.74 5.53
N GLU A 147 -11.97 10.49 4.48
CA GLU A 147 -12.97 10.12 3.46
C GLU A 147 -12.42 9.24 2.31
N SER A 148 -11.12 8.94 2.32
CA SER A 148 -10.58 7.87 1.48
C SER A 148 -10.85 6.55 2.20
N ARG A 149 -11.90 5.82 1.82
CA ARG A 149 -12.47 4.76 2.66
C ARG A 149 -12.87 3.49 1.90
N VAL A 150 -12.64 2.35 2.52
CA VAL A 150 -13.27 1.07 2.19
C VAL A 150 -14.58 0.95 2.97
N THR A 151 -15.68 0.70 2.27
CA THR A 151 -17.01 0.45 2.87
C THR A 151 -17.63 -0.81 2.30
N LEU A 152 -18.67 -1.33 2.97
CA LEU A 152 -19.53 -2.38 2.44
C LEU A 152 -20.89 -1.80 2.07
N ARG A 153 -21.34 -2.04 0.84
CA ARG A 153 -22.71 -1.71 0.39
C ARG A 153 -23.34 -2.96 -0.21
N ASN A 154 -24.43 -3.44 0.38
CA ASN A 154 -25.12 -4.67 -0.05
C ASN A 154 -24.18 -5.87 -0.18
N GLY A 155 -23.25 -6.03 0.78
CA GLY A 155 -22.24 -7.11 0.76
C GLY A 155 -21.09 -6.91 -0.24
N GLN A 156 -21.09 -5.83 -1.03
CA GLN A 156 -20.00 -5.52 -1.96
C GLN A 156 -19.01 -4.54 -1.34
N ILE A 157 -17.72 -4.78 -1.62
CA ILE A 157 -16.64 -3.87 -1.25
C ILE A 157 -16.68 -2.64 -2.16
N VAL A 158 -16.81 -1.47 -1.56
CA VAL A 158 -16.77 -0.17 -2.24
C VAL A 158 -15.54 0.59 -1.76
N LEU A 159 -14.73 1.06 -2.72
CA LEU A 159 -13.53 1.84 -2.46
C LEU A 159 -13.71 3.28 -2.94
N ASP A 160 -13.86 4.19 -1.99
CA ASP A 160 -13.86 5.63 -2.22
C ASP A 160 -12.43 6.15 -2.03
N TRP A 161 -11.64 6.32 -3.10
CA TRP A 161 -10.26 6.82 -2.99
C TRP A 161 -10.14 8.32 -3.25
N LYS A 162 -9.62 9.08 -2.29
CA LYS A 162 -9.28 10.51 -2.46
C LYS A 162 -7.77 10.67 -2.61
N ARG A 163 -7.29 10.57 -3.86
CA ARG A 163 -5.86 10.70 -4.18
C ARG A 163 -5.34 12.09 -3.76
N SER A 164 -4.28 12.09 -2.96
CA SER A 164 -3.63 13.29 -2.44
C SER A 164 -2.20 13.41 -2.99
N ASN A 165 -1.50 14.50 -2.64
CA ASN A 165 -0.08 14.72 -2.90
C ASN A 165 0.37 14.58 -4.39
N TRP A 166 -0.55 14.81 -5.33
CA TRP A 166 -0.30 14.59 -6.75
C TRP A 166 0.68 15.61 -7.35
N ASP A 167 0.66 16.86 -6.88
CA ASP A 167 1.56 17.90 -7.40
C ASP A 167 3.02 17.64 -7.03
N ALA A 168 3.27 17.11 -5.83
CA ALA A 168 4.59 16.61 -5.44
C ALA A 168 5.03 15.47 -6.36
N HIS A 169 4.14 14.50 -6.63
CA HIS A 169 4.43 13.43 -7.58
C HIS A 169 4.82 13.95 -8.98
N LEU A 170 4.07 14.93 -9.50
CA LEU A 170 4.37 15.55 -10.78
C LEU A 170 5.71 16.32 -10.75
N ALA A 171 6.06 16.94 -9.62
CA ALA A 171 7.36 17.57 -9.41
C ALA A 171 8.51 16.53 -9.42
N LEU A 172 8.34 15.38 -8.76
CA LEU A 172 9.28 14.25 -8.81
C LEU A 172 9.54 13.81 -10.26
N VAL A 173 8.45 13.57 -11.01
CA VAL A 173 8.53 13.13 -12.41
C VAL A 173 9.23 14.17 -13.28
N ARG A 174 8.93 15.47 -13.10
CA ARG A 174 9.61 16.56 -13.83
C ARG A 174 11.11 16.59 -13.54
N ARG A 175 11.49 16.48 -12.26
CA ARG A 175 12.91 16.47 -11.84
C ARG A 175 13.64 15.26 -12.40
N LEU A 176 13.05 14.07 -12.30
CA LEU A 176 13.59 12.84 -12.87
C LEU A 176 13.79 12.95 -14.38
N LYS A 177 12.80 13.48 -15.12
CA LYS A 177 12.95 13.72 -16.57
C LYS A 177 14.10 14.66 -16.90
N SER A 178 14.30 15.72 -16.12
CA SER A 178 15.42 16.64 -16.30
C SER A 178 16.77 15.95 -16.11
N ILE A 179 16.90 15.13 -15.05
CA ILE A 179 18.12 14.37 -14.75
C ILE A 179 18.42 13.36 -15.85
N LEU A 180 17.43 12.61 -16.32
CA LEU A 180 17.63 11.60 -17.37
C LEU A 180 18.06 12.22 -18.71
N ARG A 181 17.51 13.40 -19.05
CA ARG A 181 17.98 14.15 -20.24
C ARG A 181 19.43 14.59 -20.09
N LYS A 182 19.82 15.13 -18.93
CA LYS A 182 21.21 15.49 -18.63
C LYS A 182 22.15 14.28 -18.62
N ALA A 183 21.65 13.10 -18.24
CA ALA A 183 22.37 11.83 -18.30
C ALA A 183 22.50 11.25 -19.72
N GLY A 184 22.02 11.97 -20.75
CA GLY A 184 22.20 11.62 -22.15
C GLY A 184 21.01 10.91 -22.79
N TYR A 185 19.84 10.82 -22.17
CA TYR A 185 18.65 10.27 -22.82
C TYR A 185 17.81 11.37 -23.48
N PRO A 186 17.88 11.57 -24.82
CA PRO A 186 17.20 12.68 -25.48
C PRO A 186 15.67 12.58 -25.41
N ILE A 187 15.12 11.37 -25.34
CA ILE A 187 13.68 11.12 -25.30
C ILE A 187 13.33 10.58 -23.91
N VAL A 188 12.50 11.30 -23.16
CA VAL A 188 12.02 10.84 -21.84
C VAL A 188 10.51 11.00 -21.74
N LEU A 189 9.81 9.87 -21.70
CA LEU A 189 8.36 9.75 -21.65
C LEU A 189 7.94 9.33 -20.24
N SER A 190 6.71 9.64 -19.83
CA SER A 190 6.16 9.13 -18.58
C SER A 190 4.68 8.85 -18.71
N ARG A 191 4.21 7.84 -17.98
CA ARG A 191 2.79 7.52 -17.88
C ARG A 191 2.43 7.29 -16.41
N PRO A 192 1.45 8.02 -15.86
CA PRO A 192 0.94 7.75 -14.53
C PRO A 192 0.20 6.42 -14.51
N PHE A 193 0.29 5.70 -13.40
CA PHE A 193 -0.58 4.56 -13.17
C PHE A 193 -1.97 5.08 -12.80
N ASP A 194 -2.97 4.52 -13.46
CA ASP A 194 -4.35 4.95 -13.27
C ASP A 194 -4.94 4.35 -11.98
N ARG A 195 -6.19 4.74 -11.71
CA ARG A 195 -6.91 4.32 -10.51
C ARG A 195 -7.39 2.88 -10.54
N SER A 196 -7.31 2.20 -11.69
CA SER A 196 -7.76 0.83 -11.85
C SER A 196 -6.76 -0.20 -11.33
N THR A 197 -5.50 0.20 -11.15
CA THR A 197 -4.42 -0.68 -10.67
C THR A 197 -3.81 -0.15 -9.36
N PRO A 198 -4.49 -0.31 -8.22
CA PRO A 198 -3.90 0.04 -6.93
C PRO A 198 -2.66 -0.82 -6.66
N SER A 199 -1.53 -0.21 -6.28
CA SER A 199 -0.24 -0.90 -6.18
C SER A 199 0.06 -1.35 -4.74
N HIS A 200 0.04 -0.41 -3.80
CA HIS A 200 0.47 -0.62 -2.42
C HIS A 200 -0.61 -0.06 -1.49
N GLN A 201 -1.72 -0.79 -1.40
CA GLN A 201 -2.87 -0.44 -0.57
C GLN A 201 -2.49 -0.50 0.91
N CYS A 202 -2.84 0.52 1.69
CA CYS A 202 -2.54 0.58 3.12
C CYS A 202 -3.47 1.53 3.89
N GLY A 203 -3.36 1.55 5.22
CA GLY A 203 -3.95 2.57 6.10
C GLY A 203 -5.37 2.31 6.62
N THR A 204 -6.04 1.28 6.11
CA THR A 204 -7.45 0.97 6.38
C THR A 204 -7.77 0.43 7.78
N ALA A 205 -6.76 0.18 8.61
CA ALA A 205 -6.91 -0.18 10.03
C ALA A 205 -5.77 0.47 10.83
N ARG A 206 -5.61 1.79 10.63
CA ARG A 206 -4.47 2.60 11.08
C ARG A 206 -4.05 2.31 12.52
N MET A 207 -2.73 2.18 12.72
CA MET A 207 -2.05 2.12 14.01
C MET A 207 -1.96 3.51 14.68
N GLY A 208 -2.11 3.55 16.00
CA GLY A 208 -1.92 4.75 16.81
C GLY A 208 -1.93 4.46 18.31
N ASN A 209 -1.58 5.46 19.12
CA ASN A 209 -1.55 5.35 20.59
C ASN A 209 -2.91 5.63 21.24
N ASP A 210 -3.87 6.15 20.49
CA ASP A 210 -5.16 6.61 20.99
C ASP A 210 -6.29 5.81 20.34
N ALA A 211 -7.04 5.10 21.18
CA ALA A 211 -8.16 4.26 20.78
C ALA A 211 -9.29 5.03 20.10
N SER A 212 -9.43 6.35 20.34
CA SER A 212 -10.45 7.16 19.67
C SER A 212 -10.10 7.54 18.23
N THR A 213 -8.83 7.42 17.85
CA THR A 213 -8.30 7.84 16.55
C THR A 213 -7.53 6.75 15.81
N SER A 214 -7.53 5.51 16.30
CA SER A 214 -6.85 4.39 15.64
C SER A 214 -7.58 3.07 15.87
N VAL A 215 -7.23 2.05 15.07
CA VAL A 215 -7.83 0.70 15.18
C VAL A 215 -6.95 -0.20 16.04
N VAL A 216 -5.64 -0.08 15.87
CA VAL A 216 -4.66 -0.90 16.62
C VAL A 216 -3.63 -0.04 17.34
N ASP A 217 -3.11 -0.58 18.44
CA ASP A 217 -1.96 -0.05 19.16
C ASP A 217 -0.64 -0.28 18.42
N THR A 218 0.46 0.20 19.00
CA THR A 218 1.80 0.02 18.43
C THR A 218 2.28 -1.43 18.36
N PHE A 219 1.63 -2.37 19.02
CA PHE A 219 1.93 -3.80 18.92
C PHE A 219 1.00 -4.53 17.95
N CYS A 220 0.25 -3.77 17.13
CA CYS A 220 -0.72 -4.29 16.18
C CYS A 220 -1.94 -4.97 16.85
N ARG A 221 -2.17 -4.75 18.15
CA ARG A 221 -3.34 -5.26 18.87
C ARG A 221 -4.51 -4.29 18.71
N SER A 222 -5.70 -4.81 18.46
CA SER A 222 -6.94 -4.00 18.43
C SER A 222 -7.15 -3.29 19.77
N HIS A 223 -7.54 -2.01 19.73
CA HIS A 223 -7.94 -1.28 20.94
C HIS A 223 -9.24 -1.83 21.55
N ASP A 224 -10.16 -2.31 20.71
CA ASP A 224 -11.48 -2.78 21.14
C ASP A 224 -11.47 -4.25 21.59
N HIS A 225 -10.50 -5.05 21.12
CA HIS A 225 -10.52 -6.51 21.26
C HIS A 225 -9.13 -7.03 21.69
N PRO A 226 -8.95 -7.44 22.97
CA PRO A 226 -7.62 -7.73 23.50
C PRO A 226 -6.94 -8.96 22.88
N ASN A 227 -7.71 -9.85 22.24
CA ASN A 227 -7.21 -11.04 21.58
C ASN A 227 -7.20 -10.96 20.04
N LEU A 228 -7.34 -9.76 19.47
CA LEU A 228 -7.28 -9.53 18.04
C LEU A 228 -6.04 -8.72 17.67
N PHE A 229 -5.28 -9.21 16.70
CA PHE A 229 -4.14 -8.52 16.10
C PHE A 229 -4.34 -8.33 14.60
N ILE A 230 -3.75 -7.27 14.05
CA ILE A 230 -3.77 -6.97 12.61
C ILE A 230 -2.35 -6.72 12.12
N THR A 231 -1.82 -7.55 11.23
CA THR A 231 -0.38 -7.53 10.87
C THR A 231 -0.13 -7.40 9.38
N ASP A 232 -0.95 -6.62 8.68
CA ASP A 232 -0.79 -6.33 7.26
C ASP A 232 -0.70 -4.82 6.96
N ALA A 233 -0.71 -4.44 5.69
CA ALA A 233 -0.57 -3.05 5.26
C ALA A 233 -1.66 -2.09 5.79
N SER A 234 -2.81 -2.60 6.24
CA SER A 234 -3.90 -1.80 6.81
C SER A 234 -3.44 -0.94 7.98
N VAL A 235 -2.46 -1.40 8.77
CA VAL A 235 -2.06 -0.71 10.00
C VAL A 235 -1.12 0.47 9.77
N LEU A 236 -0.61 0.65 8.55
CA LEU A 236 0.36 1.71 8.27
C LEU A 236 -0.29 3.10 8.39
N PRO A 237 0.20 4.00 9.27
CA PRO A 237 -0.37 5.34 9.41
C PRO A 237 -0.07 6.27 8.23
N THR A 238 0.98 5.96 7.47
CA THR A 238 1.42 6.67 6.27
C THR A 238 1.85 5.66 5.21
N SER A 239 1.65 5.97 3.94
CA SER A 239 2.13 5.12 2.83
C SER A 239 3.65 5.15 2.66
N ALA A 240 4.31 6.22 3.15
CA ALA A 240 5.69 6.55 2.81
C ALA A 240 5.87 6.63 1.28
N ALA A 241 7.11 6.68 0.80
CA ALA A 241 7.41 6.58 -0.63
C ALA A 241 8.29 5.36 -0.92
N VAL A 242 8.12 4.26 -0.21
CA VAL A 242 8.88 3.02 -0.41
C VAL A 242 7.97 1.80 -0.39
N ASN A 243 8.41 0.69 -0.97
CA ASN A 243 7.64 -0.54 -0.96
C ASN A 243 7.39 -1.01 0.49
N PRO A 244 6.13 -1.27 0.91
CA PRO A 244 5.80 -1.44 2.33
C PRO A 244 6.11 -2.82 2.90
N ALA A 245 6.42 -3.82 2.05
CA ALA A 245 6.49 -5.23 2.44
C ALA A 245 7.47 -5.50 3.61
N LEU A 246 8.64 -4.85 3.61
CA LEU A 246 9.62 -5.04 4.68
C LEU A 246 9.14 -4.43 6.01
N THR A 247 8.47 -3.28 5.96
CA THR A 247 7.84 -2.66 7.13
C THR A 247 6.73 -3.55 7.69
N ILE A 248 5.89 -4.13 6.82
CA ILE A 248 4.83 -5.07 7.23
C ILE A 248 5.44 -6.29 7.91
N ALA A 249 6.50 -6.87 7.34
CA ALA A 249 7.20 -8.01 7.95
C ALA A 249 7.79 -7.64 9.32
N ALA A 250 8.41 -6.45 9.45
CA ALA A 250 8.95 -5.98 10.72
C ALA A 250 7.86 -5.80 11.79
N LEU A 251 6.70 -5.23 11.41
CA LEU A 251 5.54 -5.08 12.30
C LEU A 251 4.97 -6.44 12.72
N ALA A 252 4.83 -7.37 11.78
CA ALA A 252 4.36 -8.73 12.06
C ALA A 252 5.31 -9.48 13.01
N LEU A 253 6.63 -9.38 12.82
CA LEU A 253 7.61 -9.97 13.74
C LEU A 253 7.56 -9.32 15.12
N ARG A 254 7.37 -8.00 15.20
CA ARG A 254 7.19 -7.27 16.46
C ARG A 254 5.93 -7.74 17.20
N ALA A 255 4.80 -7.84 16.49
CA ALA A 255 3.54 -8.33 17.03
C ALA A 255 3.66 -9.78 17.51
N ALA A 256 4.28 -10.66 16.73
CA ALA A 256 4.52 -12.06 17.11
C ALA A 256 5.37 -12.18 18.38
N LYS A 257 6.43 -11.37 18.51
CA LYS A 257 7.23 -11.31 19.74
C LYS A 257 6.39 -10.89 20.95
N HIS A 258 5.53 -9.88 20.77
CA HIS A 258 4.63 -9.37 21.81
C HIS A 258 3.62 -10.43 22.23
N ILE A 259 2.91 -11.05 21.28
CA ILE A 259 1.96 -12.16 21.51
C ILE A 259 2.61 -13.27 22.33
N ARG A 260 3.83 -13.67 21.96
CA ARG A 260 4.58 -14.70 22.68
C ARG A 260 4.84 -14.32 24.16
N GLN A 261 5.05 -13.04 24.44
CA GLN A 261 5.39 -12.54 25.77
C GLN A 261 4.15 -12.27 26.63
N THR A 262 3.04 -11.83 26.03
CA THR A 262 1.86 -11.36 26.78
C THR A 262 0.68 -12.31 26.75
N ASP A 263 0.52 -13.12 25.70
CA ASP A 263 -0.70 -13.93 25.48
C ASP A 263 -0.41 -15.44 25.50
N LEU A 264 0.81 -15.85 25.10
CA LEU A 264 1.21 -17.27 25.06
C LEU A 264 2.22 -17.66 26.14
N ALA A 265 2.71 -16.70 26.94
CA ALA A 265 3.60 -17.01 28.03
C ALA A 265 2.83 -17.87 29.05
N LYS A 266 3.36 -19.06 29.35
CA LYS A 266 2.80 -19.87 30.44
C LYS A 266 2.95 -19.08 31.74
N PRO A 267 1.93 -19.07 32.62
CA PRO A 267 2.12 -18.52 33.96
C PRO A 267 3.31 -19.24 34.61
N GLN A 268 4.23 -18.46 35.18
CA GLN A 268 5.31 -18.98 36.03
C GLN A 268 4.73 -19.56 37.31
#